data_AF-A0A3L6DN43-F1
#
_entry.id   AF-A0A3L6DN43-F1
#
_cell.length_a   1.000
_cell.length_b   1.000
_cell.length_c   1.000
_cell.angle_alpha   90.00
_cell.angle_beta   90.00
_cell.angle_gamma   90.00
#
_symmetry.space_group_name_H-M   'P 1'
#
loop_
_entity.id
_entity.type
_entity.pdbx_description
1 polymer ?
#
loop_
_entity_poly.entity_id
_entity_poly.type
_entity_poly.pdbx_seq_one_letter_code
_entity_poly.pdbx_strand_id
1 'polypeptide(L)'
;MDLLRAAIIGPKGTPYHDGLFFFDVHIPSAYPSGPPLVYYHSGGLRINPNLYENGRVCLSLLGTWDGRGCEKWNPAQSTMLQVLVSIQALILNEKPYYNEPGYESFATTPNGQLLALKYNDDTFLYSCRTMLYSLRRPPEHFADLVAGHFRVHGHTILAACKHYMAGNDIGSVVPEEEEESASRSAPKAKPGVIRTIPLNRRYAGSFDTSLKVLYEDLLMEFNVKGADTRKFMIEKLKKDQPAGT
;
A
#
# COMPACT_ATOMS: atom_id res chain seq x y z
N MET A 1 -12.52 23.86 16.37
CA MET A 1 -12.19 22.71 15.51
C MET A 1 -11.68 21.61 16.41
N ASP A 2 -12.50 20.60 16.62
CA ASP A 2 -12.28 19.42 17.47
C ASP A 2 -12.20 18.12 16.66
N LEU A 3 -12.59 18.16 15.37
CA LEU A 3 -12.48 17.04 14.44
C LEU A 3 -11.63 17.42 13.23
N LEU A 4 -10.70 16.54 12.87
CA LEU A 4 -9.89 16.63 11.65
C LEU A 4 -9.98 15.30 10.90
N ARG A 5 -9.80 15.34 9.58
CA ARG A 5 -9.55 14.15 8.77
C ARG A 5 -8.20 14.30 8.07
N ALA A 6 -7.35 13.31 8.21
CA ALA A 6 -6.07 13.22 7.53
C ALA A 6 -6.14 12.17 6.42
N ALA A 7 -5.47 12.44 5.30
CA ALA A 7 -5.18 11.47 4.26
C ALA A 7 -3.67 11.28 4.19
N ILE A 8 -3.21 10.04 4.26
CA ILE A 8 -1.80 9.68 4.19
C ILE A 8 -1.59 8.83 2.94
N ILE A 9 -0.68 9.26 2.07
CA ILE A 9 -0.26 8.45 0.92
C ILE A 9 0.73 7.41 1.41
N GLY A 10 0.51 6.16 1.00
CA GLY A 10 1.41 5.06 1.30
C GLY A 10 2.81 5.29 0.71
N PRO A 11 3.88 5.14 1.51
CA PRO A 11 5.23 5.42 1.04
C PRO A 11 5.69 4.48 -0.08
N LYS A 12 6.51 5.01 -1.00
CA LYS A 12 7.21 4.20 -2.01
C LYS A 12 8.09 3.14 -1.34
N GLY A 13 8.20 1.97 -1.96
CA GLY A 13 9.00 0.87 -1.44
C GLY A 13 8.30 0.02 -0.39
N THR A 14 7.01 0.24 -0.15
CA THR A 14 6.22 -0.45 0.88
C THR A 14 5.01 -1.14 0.24
N PRO A 15 4.40 -2.16 0.86
CA PRO A 15 3.15 -2.74 0.36
C PRO A 15 1.94 -1.78 0.40
N TYR A 16 2.14 -0.53 0.85
CA TYR A 16 1.14 0.52 0.91
C TYR A 16 1.25 1.50 -0.26
N HIS A 17 2.33 1.42 -1.06
CA HIS A 17 2.72 2.47 -2.01
C HIS A 17 1.57 2.95 -2.90
N ASP A 18 1.51 4.27 -3.09
CA ASP A 18 0.48 4.98 -3.89
C ASP A 18 -0.97 4.79 -3.40
N GLY A 19 -1.20 4.02 -2.32
CA GLY A 19 -2.48 3.94 -1.64
C GLY A 19 -2.81 5.25 -0.91
N LEU A 20 -4.09 5.50 -0.68
CA LEU A 20 -4.58 6.66 0.05
C LEU A 20 -5.36 6.19 1.29
N PHE A 21 -4.82 6.48 2.47
CA PHE A 21 -5.33 5.98 3.76
C PHE A 21 -5.90 7.12 4.60
N PHE A 22 -7.15 6.97 5.05
CA PHE A 22 -7.87 8.03 5.76
C PHE A 22 -7.95 7.78 7.26
N PHE A 23 -7.76 8.85 8.03
CA PHE A 23 -7.78 8.83 9.48
C PHE A 23 -8.64 9.98 10.00
N ASP A 24 -9.62 9.68 10.84
CA ASP A 24 -10.34 10.68 11.62
C ASP A 24 -9.61 10.93 12.93
N VAL A 25 -9.53 12.20 13.30
CA VAL A 25 -8.83 12.66 14.49
C VAL A 25 -9.81 13.49 15.31
N HIS A 26 -10.02 13.08 16.55
CA HIS A 26 -10.75 13.86 17.53
C HIS A 26 -9.80 14.45 18.56
N ILE A 27 -9.86 15.77 18.73
CA ILE A 27 -9.11 16.54 19.71
C ILE A 27 -10.01 16.71 20.94
N PRO A 28 -9.84 15.90 22.00
CA PRO A 28 -10.71 15.95 23.16
C PRO A 28 -10.51 17.26 23.94
N SER A 29 -11.47 17.61 24.80
CA SER A 29 -11.38 18.78 25.69
C SER A 29 -10.17 18.76 26.62
N ALA A 30 -9.63 17.57 26.92
CA ALA A 30 -8.42 17.39 27.70
C ALA A 30 -7.12 17.59 26.92
N TYR A 31 -7.17 17.83 25.60
CA TYR A 31 -5.98 18.11 24.81
C TYR A 31 -5.38 19.49 25.18
N PRO A 32 -4.05 19.63 25.31
CA PRO A 32 -3.00 18.64 25.03
C PRO A 32 -2.58 17.80 26.25
N SER A 33 -3.25 17.87 27.40
CA SER A 33 -2.91 17.05 28.58
C SER A 33 -2.95 15.54 28.28
N GLY A 34 -3.79 15.12 27.33
CA GLY A 34 -3.79 13.78 26.72
C GLY A 34 -3.67 13.81 25.20
N PRO A 35 -3.40 12.66 24.57
CA PRO A 35 -3.25 12.57 23.12
C PRO A 35 -4.58 12.78 22.38
N PRO A 36 -4.54 13.08 21.06
CA PRO A 36 -5.74 13.01 20.24
C PRO A 36 -6.22 11.55 20.11
N LEU A 37 -7.49 11.37 19.77
CA LEU A 37 -8.04 10.06 19.41
C LEU A 37 -7.99 9.92 17.89
N VAL A 38 -7.45 8.80 17.39
CA VAL A 38 -7.30 8.55 15.95
C VAL A 38 -8.05 7.28 15.56
N TYR A 39 -8.81 7.36 14.48
CA TYR A 39 -9.59 6.28 13.90
C TYR A 39 -9.20 6.07 12.43
N TYR A 40 -8.77 4.87 12.09
CA TYR A 40 -8.45 4.48 10.71
C TYR A 40 -9.71 3.98 9.98
N HIS A 41 -9.93 4.48 8.76
CA HIS A 41 -10.98 4.00 7.87
C HIS A 41 -10.59 2.64 7.26
N SER A 42 -10.75 1.57 8.04
CA SER A 42 -10.25 0.23 7.71
C SER A 42 -11.00 -0.48 6.59
N GLY A 43 -12.28 -0.17 6.39
CA GLY A 43 -13.17 -0.97 5.54
C GLY A 43 -13.28 -2.44 5.97
N GLY A 44 -13.02 -2.73 7.26
CA GLY A 44 -12.99 -4.10 7.80
C GLY A 44 -11.72 -4.88 7.49
N LEU A 45 -10.65 -4.24 6.98
CA LEU A 45 -9.40 -4.90 6.64
C LEU A 45 -8.31 -4.64 7.69
N ARG A 46 -7.54 -5.68 8.03
CA ARG A 46 -6.32 -5.56 8.87
C ARG A 46 -5.10 -5.48 7.97
N ILE A 47 -4.72 -4.26 7.59
CA ILE A 47 -3.59 -4.03 6.66
C ILE A 47 -2.22 -3.93 7.35
N ASN A 48 -2.21 -3.86 8.67
CA ASN A 48 -1.00 -3.77 9.47
C ASN A 48 -1.29 -4.30 10.89
N PRO A 49 -0.30 -4.86 11.62
CA PRO A 49 -0.52 -5.26 13.01
C PRO A 49 -1.04 -4.13 13.90
N ASN A 50 -0.68 -2.88 13.59
CA ASN A 50 -1.11 -1.68 14.32
C ASN A 50 -2.36 -0.98 13.74
N LEU A 51 -2.93 -1.46 12.63
CA LEU A 51 -4.16 -0.93 12.02
C LEU A 51 -5.25 -2.00 12.00
N TYR A 52 -6.17 -1.90 12.95
CA TYR A 52 -7.15 -2.95 13.22
C TYR A 52 -8.36 -2.82 12.28
N GLU A 53 -9.05 -3.94 12.07
CA GLU A 53 -10.27 -4.02 11.24
C GLU A 53 -11.38 -3.13 11.75
N ASN A 54 -11.40 -2.82 13.04
CA ASN A 54 -12.37 -1.92 13.67
C ASN A 54 -11.94 -0.44 13.63
N GLY A 55 -10.82 -0.12 12.99
CA GLY A 55 -10.29 1.24 12.87
C GLY A 55 -9.41 1.70 14.03
N ARG A 56 -9.12 0.84 15.02
CA ARG A 56 -8.17 1.18 16.08
C ARG A 56 -6.75 1.32 15.50
N VAL A 57 -6.08 2.41 15.88
CA VAL A 57 -4.67 2.69 15.57
C VAL A 57 -3.82 2.47 16.82
N CYS A 58 -2.80 1.62 16.72
CA CYS A 58 -1.85 1.37 17.79
C CYS A 58 -0.58 2.21 17.58
N LEU A 59 -0.35 3.18 18.46
CA LEU A 59 0.85 4.00 18.47
C LEU A 59 1.13 4.46 19.90
N SER A 60 2.39 4.44 20.32
CA SER A 60 2.80 4.84 21.67
C SER A 60 2.46 6.30 21.97
N LEU A 61 2.59 7.18 20.99
CA LEU A 61 2.16 8.59 21.05
C LEU A 61 0.65 8.75 21.28
N LEU A 62 -0.16 7.74 20.95
CA LEU A 62 -1.61 7.74 21.18
C LEU A 62 -2.00 7.03 22.49
N GLY A 63 -1.02 6.50 23.23
CA GLY A 63 -1.26 5.69 24.43
C GLY A 63 -1.93 4.34 24.14
N THR A 64 -1.98 3.91 22.87
CA THR A 64 -2.63 2.66 22.44
C THR A 64 -1.63 1.54 22.17
N TRP A 65 -0.34 1.80 22.38
CA TRP A 65 0.77 0.85 22.25
C TRP A 65 1.83 1.11 23.32
N ASP A 66 2.64 0.10 23.61
CA ASP A 66 3.75 0.23 24.54
C ASP A 66 4.82 1.17 23.98
N GLY A 67 5.43 1.96 24.86
CA GLY A 67 6.51 2.89 24.54
C GLY A 67 7.21 3.37 25.80
N ARG A 68 8.38 3.98 25.67
CA ARG A 68 9.23 4.45 26.77
C ARG A 68 9.62 5.91 26.59
N GLY A 69 9.69 6.64 27.70
CA GLY A 69 10.19 8.02 27.72
C GLY A 69 9.53 8.91 26.67
N CYS A 70 10.32 9.41 25.72
CA CYS A 70 9.90 10.33 24.67
C CYS A 70 9.00 9.71 23.58
N GLU A 71 8.79 8.39 23.58
CA GLU A 71 7.86 7.73 22.66
C GLU A 71 6.40 7.91 23.08
N LYS A 72 6.14 8.25 24.35
CA LYS A 72 4.79 8.50 24.86
C LYS A 72 4.37 9.96 24.63
N TRP A 73 3.06 10.20 24.61
CA TRP A 73 2.51 11.55 24.54
C TRP A 73 3.08 12.45 25.63
N ASN A 74 3.63 13.59 25.23
CA ASN A 74 4.09 14.66 26.11
C ASN A 74 3.30 15.94 25.80
N PRO A 75 2.46 16.44 26.72
CA PRO A 75 1.65 17.65 26.50
C PRO A 75 2.44 18.90 26.09
N ALA A 76 3.73 18.98 26.46
CA ALA A 76 4.57 20.13 26.18
C ALA A 76 5.34 20.03 24.84
N GLN A 77 5.42 18.84 24.23
CA GLN A 77 6.30 18.58 23.08
C GLN A 77 5.64 17.83 21.93
N SER A 78 4.64 17.00 22.22
CA SER A 78 3.98 16.18 21.21
C SER A 78 3.00 17.00 20.37
N THR A 79 2.92 16.68 19.09
CA THR A 79 2.14 17.42 18.09
C THR A 79 1.35 16.46 17.21
N MET A 80 0.28 16.96 16.59
CA MET A 80 -0.46 16.20 15.59
C MET A 80 0.43 15.83 14.39
N LEU A 81 1.39 16.69 14.02
CA LEU A 81 2.35 16.39 12.96
C LEU A 81 3.19 15.15 13.29
N GLN A 82 3.70 15.05 14.52
CA GLN A 82 4.45 13.85 14.94
C GLN A 82 3.59 12.60 14.88
N VAL A 83 2.32 12.67 15.28
CA VAL A 83 1.39 11.52 15.15
C VAL A 83 1.26 11.08 13.69
N LEU A 84 1.00 12.00 12.76
CA LEU A 84 0.84 11.68 11.34
C LEU A 84 2.13 11.12 10.71
N VAL A 85 3.28 11.74 11.03
CA VAL A 85 4.59 11.27 10.56
C VAL A 85 4.93 9.89 11.15
N SER A 86 4.61 9.65 12.42
CA SER A 86 4.80 8.33 13.04
C SER A 86 3.91 7.26 12.43
N ILE A 87 2.66 7.56 12.07
CA ILE A 87 1.81 6.62 11.31
C ILE A 87 2.48 6.29 9.97
N GLN A 88 2.92 7.30 9.22
CA GLN A 88 3.55 7.05 7.92
C GLN A 88 4.87 6.27 8.03
N ALA A 89 5.73 6.60 9.00
CA ALA A 89 7.08 6.05 9.11
C ALA A 89 7.13 4.69 9.83
N LEU A 90 6.34 4.51 10.89
CA LEU A 90 6.41 3.33 11.74
C LEU A 90 5.38 2.27 11.36
N ILE A 91 4.19 2.70 10.91
CA ILE A 91 3.11 1.77 10.55
C ILE A 91 3.20 1.42 9.06
N LEU A 92 3.22 2.41 8.17
CA LEU A 92 3.21 2.20 6.72
C LEU A 92 4.63 1.91 6.15
N ASN A 93 5.38 1.00 6.77
CA ASN A 93 6.77 0.71 6.42
C ASN A 93 6.95 -0.47 5.44
N GLU A 94 8.19 -0.78 5.02
CA GLU A 94 8.54 -1.82 4.04
C GLU A 94 8.22 -3.26 4.51
N LYS A 95 8.32 -3.53 5.82
CA LYS A 95 8.23 -4.88 6.40
C LYS A 95 7.27 -4.90 7.61
N PRO A 96 5.97 -4.60 7.38
CA PRO A 96 4.98 -4.46 8.44
C PRO A 96 4.73 -5.75 9.25
N TYR A 97 5.15 -6.91 8.76
CA TYR A 97 5.16 -8.16 9.52
C TYR A 97 5.87 -8.02 10.89
N TYR A 98 6.96 -7.26 10.94
CA TYR A 98 7.75 -7.09 12.17
C TYR A 98 7.16 -6.03 13.12
N ASN A 99 6.02 -5.42 12.77
CA ASN A 99 5.29 -4.56 13.70
C ASN A 99 4.50 -5.37 14.75
N GLU A 100 4.35 -6.69 14.56
CA GLU A 100 3.76 -7.57 15.56
C GLU A 100 4.76 -7.82 16.70
N PRO A 101 4.38 -7.61 17.98
CA PRO A 101 5.26 -7.79 19.12
C PRO A 101 5.96 -9.15 19.15
N GLY A 102 7.27 -9.12 19.31
CA GLY A 102 8.13 -10.29 19.43
C GLY A 102 8.62 -10.83 18.09
N TYR A 103 8.10 -10.33 16.97
CA TYR A 103 8.49 -10.82 15.64
C TYR A 103 9.84 -10.26 15.19
N GLU A 104 10.35 -9.21 15.83
CA GLU A 104 11.63 -8.57 15.54
C GLU A 104 12.80 -9.56 15.66
N SER A 105 12.69 -10.51 16.59
CA SER A 105 13.68 -11.57 16.79
C SER A 105 13.84 -12.49 15.57
N PHE A 106 12.87 -12.54 14.66
CA PHE A 106 12.90 -13.36 13.45
C PHE A 106 13.45 -12.63 12.23
N ALA A 107 13.78 -11.34 12.31
CA ALA A 107 14.15 -10.51 11.16
C ALA A 107 15.40 -11.01 10.40
N THR A 108 16.32 -11.66 11.11
CA THR A 108 17.55 -12.23 10.54
C THR A 108 17.40 -13.70 10.12
N THR A 109 16.26 -14.33 10.43
CA THR A 109 16.03 -15.74 10.13
C THR A 109 15.46 -15.90 8.71
N PRO A 110 15.86 -16.94 7.96
CA PRO A 110 15.28 -17.20 6.63
C PRO A 110 13.76 -17.38 6.66
N ASN A 111 13.24 -18.02 7.71
CA ASN A 111 11.79 -18.21 7.87
C ASN A 111 11.07 -16.88 8.14
N GLY A 112 11.60 -16.03 9.03
CA GLY A 112 11.01 -14.72 9.31
C GLY A 112 11.01 -13.81 8.09
N GLN A 113 12.08 -13.83 7.29
CA GLN A 113 12.14 -13.08 6.03
C GLN A 113 11.11 -13.58 5.01
N LEU A 114 10.93 -14.90 4.93
CA LEU A 114 9.91 -15.49 4.06
C LEU A 114 8.48 -15.11 4.49
N LEU A 115 8.21 -15.13 5.80
CA LEU A 115 6.90 -14.72 6.33
C LEU A 115 6.64 -13.24 6.12
N ALA A 116 7.66 -12.38 6.22
CA ALA A 116 7.55 -10.96 5.93
C ALA A 116 7.19 -10.69 4.45
N LEU A 117 7.82 -11.41 3.51
CA LEU A 117 7.46 -11.32 2.09
C LEU A 117 6.00 -11.73 1.84
N LYS A 118 5.57 -12.85 2.44
CA LYS A 118 4.16 -13.29 2.33
C LYS A 118 3.19 -12.26 2.93
N TYR A 119 3.55 -11.66 4.06
CA TYR A 119 2.73 -10.62 4.68
C TYR A 119 2.61 -9.38 3.78
N ASN A 120 3.67 -9.04 3.04
CA ASN A 120 3.63 -7.96 2.06
C ASN A 120 2.68 -8.25 0.90
N ASP A 121 2.62 -9.49 0.42
CA ASP A 121 1.65 -9.92 -0.61
C ASP A 121 0.21 -9.66 -0.14
N ASP A 122 -0.15 -10.18 1.05
CA ASP A 122 -1.48 -10.00 1.64
C ASP A 122 -1.79 -8.51 1.89
N THR A 123 -0.81 -7.76 2.40
CA THR A 123 -0.95 -6.33 2.66
C THR A 123 -1.20 -5.54 1.39
N PHE A 124 -0.48 -5.84 0.30
CA PHE A 124 -0.68 -5.17 -0.99
C PHE A 124 -2.05 -5.46 -1.59
N LEU A 125 -2.56 -6.70 -1.46
CA LEU A 125 -3.94 -7.02 -1.85
C LEU A 125 -4.95 -6.18 -1.07
N TYR A 126 -4.74 -5.99 0.23
CA TYR A 126 -5.62 -5.15 1.04
C TYR A 126 -5.46 -3.66 0.76
N SER A 127 -4.26 -3.18 0.42
CA SER A 127 -4.03 -1.81 -0.08
C SER A 127 -4.85 -1.59 -1.36
N CYS A 128 -4.78 -2.51 -2.33
CA CYS A 128 -5.57 -2.46 -3.56
C CYS A 128 -7.09 -2.45 -3.28
N ARG A 129 -7.57 -3.28 -2.34
CA ARG A 129 -8.98 -3.24 -1.91
C ARG A 129 -9.37 -1.91 -1.28
N THR A 130 -8.49 -1.33 -0.47
CA THR A 130 -8.71 -0.02 0.18
C THR A 130 -8.79 1.10 -0.87
N MET A 131 -7.97 1.04 -1.93
CA MET A 131 -8.07 1.96 -3.08
C MET A 131 -9.44 1.83 -3.76
N LEU A 132 -9.91 0.61 -4.05
CA LEU A 132 -11.23 0.36 -4.65
C LEU A 132 -12.36 0.89 -3.76
N TYR A 133 -12.29 0.68 -2.44
CA TYR A 133 -13.27 1.21 -1.51
C TYR A 133 -13.33 2.74 -1.58
N SER A 134 -12.18 3.39 -1.57
CA SER A 134 -12.09 4.85 -1.64
C SER A 134 -12.57 5.40 -3.00
N LEU A 135 -12.25 4.72 -4.11
CA LEU A 135 -12.71 5.11 -5.45
C LEU A 135 -14.23 5.03 -5.61
N ARG A 136 -14.83 3.96 -5.06
CA ARG A 136 -16.27 3.67 -5.16
C ARG A 136 -17.09 4.45 -4.13
N ARG A 137 -16.53 4.69 -2.94
CA ARG A 137 -17.16 5.40 -1.82
C ARG A 137 -16.14 6.28 -1.12
N PRO A 138 -15.76 7.42 -1.72
CA PRO A 138 -14.79 8.32 -1.11
C PRO A 138 -15.35 8.87 0.20
N PRO A 139 -14.49 9.13 1.21
CA PRO A 139 -14.92 9.83 2.41
C PRO A 139 -15.57 11.17 2.05
N GLU A 140 -16.57 11.56 2.84
CA GLU A 140 -17.31 12.82 2.61
C GLU A 140 -16.35 14.01 2.46
N HIS A 141 -16.55 14.81 1.42
CA HIS A 141 -15.71 15.95 1.01
C HIS A 141 -14.30 15.62 0.48
N PHE A 142 -13.94 14.34 0.32
CA PHE A 142 -12.65 13.91 -0.23
C PHE A 142 -12.73 13.31 -1.64
N ALA A 143 -13.90 13.36 -2.30
CA ALA A 143 -14.10 12.79 -3.63
C ALA A 143 -13.11 13.32 -4.68
N ASP A 144 -12.86 14.63 -4.69
CA ASP A 144 -11.92 15.26 -5.64
C ASP A 144 -10.47 14.90 -5.33
N LEU A 145 -10.09 14.80 -4.05
CA LEU A 145 -8.75 14.35 -3.65
C LEU A 145 -8.52 12.91 -4.13
N VAL A 146 -9.47 12.01 -3.87
CA VAL A 146 -9.40 10.60 -4.28
C VAL A 146 -9.30 10.50 -5.80
N ALA A 147 -10.19 11.17 -6.54
CA ALA A 147 -10.19 11.13 -8.00
C ALA A 147 -8.89 11.73 -8.58
N GLY A 148 -8.45 12.87 -8.06
CA GLY A 148 -7.22 13.54 -8.48
C GLY A 148 -5.97 12.70 -8.23
N HIS A 149 -5.86 12.10 -7.04
CA HIS A 149 -4.76 11.20 -6.66
C HIS A 149 -4.70 10.00 -7.61
N PHE A 150 -5.79 9.24 -7.75
CA PHE A 150 -5.77 8.03 -8.56
C PHE A 150 -5.74 8.29 -10.07
N ARG A 151 -6.12 9.49 -10.53
CA ARG A 151 -5.86 9.93 -11.90
C ARG A 151 -4.35 10.05 -12.19
N VAL A 152 -3.58 10.56 -11.23
CA VAL A 152 -2.13 10.72 -11.38
C VAL A 152 -1.39 9.40 -11.17
N HIS A 153 -1.78 8.62 -10.17
CA HIS A 153 -1.05 7.42 -9.76
C HIS A 153 -1.54 6.11 -10.41
N GLY A 154 -2.71 6.12 -11.08
CA GLY A 154 -3.35 4.91 -11.59
C GLY A 154 -2.48 4.09 -12.55
N HIS A 155 -1.74 4.74 -13.44
CA HIS A 155 -0.79 4.06 -14.33
C HIS A 155 0.28 3.31 -13.54
N THR A 156 0.94 3.98 -12.60
CA THR A 156 2.02 3.42 -11.78
C THR A 156 1.53 2.25 -10.94
N ILE A 157 0.32 2.35 -10.37
CA ILE A 157 -0.30 1.27 -9.60
C ILE A 157 -0.54 0.04 -10.49
N LEU A 158 -1.10 0.22 -11.69
CA LEU A 158 -1.33 -0.89 -12.63
C LEU A 158 -0.03 -1.54 -13.11
N ALA A 159 1.01 -0.73 -13.37
CA ALA A 159 2.34 -1.22 -13.71
C ALA A 159 2.94 -2.04 -12.56
N ALA A 160 2.80 -1.59 -11.31
CA ALA A 160 3.23 -2.32 -10.12
C ALA A 160 2.47 -3.65 -9.97
N CYS A 161 1.14 -3.67 -10.14
CA CYS A 161 0.37 -4.91 -10.11
C CYS A 161 0.90 -5.93 -11.14
N LYS A 162 1.18 -5.50 -12.38
CA LYS A 162 1.78 -6.39 -13.39
C LYS A 162 3.17 -6.86 -13.01
N HIS A 163 3.98 -5.97 -12.45
CA HIS A 163 5.33 -6.29 -11.99
C HIS A 163 5.31 -7.38 -10.92
N TYR A 164 4.39 -7.28 -9.95
CA TYR A 164 4.26 -8.24 -8.87
C TYR A 164 3.63 -9.56 -9.32
N MET A 165 2.63 -9.53 -10.20
CA MET A 165 2.11 -10.75 -10.86
C MET A 165 3.15 -11.48 -11.73
N ALA A 166 4.24 -10.80 -12.13
CA ALA A 166 5.37 -11.44 -12.81
C ALA A 166 6.38 -12.10 -11.84
N GLY A 167 6.10 -12.08 -10.54
CA GLY A 167 6.92 -12.72 -9.50
C GLY A 167 8.02 -11.85 -8.91
N ASN A 168 7.92 -10.53 -9.04
CA ASN A 168 8.85 -9.60 -8.38
C ASN A 168 8.32 -9.18 -7.00
N ASP A 169 9.21 -8.85 -6.08
CA ASP A 169 8.85 -8.54 -4.70
C ASP A 169 8.03 -7.25 -4.59
N ILE A 170 7.03 -7.25 -3.71
CA ILE A 170 6.23 -6.06 -3.38
C ILE A 170 7.15 -4.94 -2.86
N GLY A 171 6.96 -3.71 -3.36
CA GLY A 171 7.79 -2.56 -3.02
C GLY A 171 9.09 -2.46 -3.82
N SER A 172 9.43 -3.45 -4.66
CA SER A 172 10.57 -3.35 -5.57
C SER A 172 10.35 -2.26 -6.65
N VAL A 173 11.47 -1.79 -7.23
CA VAL A 173 11.45 -0.75 -8.26
C VAL A 173 10.83 -1.31 -9.54
N VAL A 174 9.68 -0.76 -9.91
CA VAL A 174 9.05 -1.03 -11.20
C VAL A 174 9.86 -0.32 -12.31
N PRO A 175 10.37 -1.03 -13.32
CA PRO A 175 11.07 -0.40 -14.43
C PRO A 175 10.17 0.59 -15.16
N GLU A 176 10.70 1.77 -15.48
CA GLU A 176 10.03 2.69 -16.40
C GLU A 176 9.91 2.01 -17.76
N GLU A 177 8.69 1.97 -18.30
CA GLU A 177 8.49 1.46 -19.64
C GLU A 177 9.00 2.51 -20.63
N GLU A 178 10.09 2.23 -21.34
CA GLU A 178 10.52 3.09 -22.45
C GLU A 178 9.35 3.19 -23.44
N GLU A 179 8.94 4.42 -23.79
CA GLU A 179 7.99 4.63 -24.88
C GLU A 179 8.54 3.93 -26.13
N GLU A 180 7.75 3.02 -26.74
CA GLU A 180 8.05 2.44 -28.04
C GLU A 180 8.03 3.54 -29.11
N SER A 181 9.08 4.36 -29.14
CA SER A 181 9.46 5.10 -30.33
C SER A 181 10.09 4.11 -31.29
N ALA A 182 9.54 4.07 -32.51
CA ALA A 182 9.90 3.12 -33.54
C ALA A 182 11.42 3.05 -33.79
N SER A 183 11.89 1.82 -33.99
CA SER A 183 13.24 1.41 -34.42
C SER A 183 14.37 1.55 -33.39
N ARG A 184 14.72 0.42 -32.75
CA ARG A 184 16.12 0.09 -32.43
C ARG A 184 16.26 -1.42 -32.25
N SER A 185 17.25 -1.95 -32.97
CA SER A 185 17.69 -3.35 -32.94
C SER A 185 18.09 -3.79 -31.54
N ALA A 186 17.65 -5.00 -31.15
CA ALA A 186 17.90 -5.62 -29.85
C ALA A 186 19.38 -5.61 -29.45
N PRO A 187 19.74 -5.20 -28.21
CA PRO A 187 21.08 -5.40 -27.69
C PRO A 187 21.26 -6.85 -27.23
N LYS A 188 22.40 -7.45 -27.58
CA LYS A 188 22.81 -8.79 -27.15
C LYS A 188 22.97 -8.83 -25.62
N ALA A 189 22.37 -9.85 -25.00
CA ALA A 189 22.48 -10.10 -23.56
C ALA A 189 23.94 -10.32 -23.13
N LYS A 190 24.38 -9.62 -22.07
CA LYS A 190 25.64 -9.90 -21.38
C LYS A 190 25.46 -11.12 -20.47
N PRO A 191 26.38 -12.10 -20.48
CA PRO A 191 26.33 -13.20 -19.54
C PRO A 191 26.90 -12.76 -18.19
N GLY A 192 26.24 -13.12 -17.09
CA GLY A 192 26.85 -13.06 -15.75
C GLY A 192 26.16 -12.14 -14.73
N VAL A 193 24.89 -12.39 -14.45
CA VAL A 193 24.36 -12.22 -13.09
C VAL A 193 23.58 -13.50 -12.79
N ILE A 194 23.99 -14.24 -11.78
CA ILE A 194 23.21 -15.36 -11.24
C ILE A 194 21.93 -14.72 -10.71
N ARG A 195 20.85 -14.78 -11.50
CA ARG A 195 19.50 -14.54 -11.00
C ARG A 195 19.21 -15.67 -10.02
N THR A 196 19.41 -15.43 -8.73
CA THR A 196 18.78 -16.24 -7.70
C THR A 196 17.29 -16.15 -7.96
N ILE A 197 16.73 -17.22 -8.52
CA ILE A 197 15.28 -17.41 -8.65
C ILE A 197 14.74 -17.35 -7.22
N PRO A 198 13.85 -16.41 -6.87
CA PRO A 198 13.34 -16.33 -5.51
C PRO A 198 12.69 -17.66 -5.11
N LEU A 199 13.08 -18.13 -3.93
CA LEU A 199 12.79 -19.44 -3.40
C LEU A 199 11.36 -19.49 -2.83
N ASN A 200 10.31 -19.17 -3.60
CA ASN A 200 8.97 -19.67 -3.23
C ASN A 200 7.91 -19.62 -4.34
N ARG A 201 7.81 -20.71 -5.10
CA ARG A 201 6.79 -20.92 -6.14
C ARG A 201 5.55 -21.68 -5.65
N ARG A 202 5.40 -21.91 -4.33
CA ARG A 202 4.29 -22.72 -3.78
C ARG A 202 3.04 -21.92 -3.38
N TYR A 203 3.13 -20.58 -3.29
CA TYR A 203 2.01 -19.73 -2.86
C TYR A 203 1.56 -18.68 -3.91
N ALA A 204 2.32 -18.49 -4.99
CA ALA A 204 2.04 -17.50 -6.04
C ALA A 204 0.63 -17.64 -6.64
N GLY A 205 0.12 -18.87 -6.80
CA GLY A 205 -1.17 -19.10 -7.48
C GLY A 205 -2.37 -18.38 -6.83
N SER A 206 -2.45 -18.33 -5.49
CA SER A 206 -3.58 -17.66 -4.81
C SER A 206 -3.43 -16.14 -4.79
N PHE A 207 -2.21 -15.64 -4.63
CA PHE A 207 -1.91 -14.22 -4.68
C PHE A 207 -2.19 -13.68 -6.09
N ASP A 208 -1.61 -14.29 -7.13
CA ASP A 208 -1.75 -13.87 -8.53
C ASP A 208 -3.21 -13.86 -8.96
N THR A 209 -3.99 -14.88 -8.56
CA THR A 209 -5.43 -14.94 -8.85
C THR A 209 -6.16 -13.77 -8.20
N SER A 210 -5.87 -13.49 -6.92
CA SER A 210 -6.52 -12.40 -6.19
C SER A 210 -6.12 -11.03 -6.73
N LEU A 211 -4.83 -10.83 -7.02
CA LEU A 211 -4.31 -9.58 -7.57
C LEU A 211 -4.84 -9.35 -8.98
N LYS A 212 -4.98 -10.39 -9.80
CA LYS A 212 -5.57 -10.27 -11.14
C LYS A 212 -7.00 -9.75 -11.06
N VAL A 213 -7.83 -10.26 -10.15
CA VAL A 213 -9.21 -9.75 -9.97
C VAL A 213 -9.19 -8.26 -9.57
N LEU A 214 -8.35 -7.89 -8.59
CA LEU A 214 -8.22 -6.50 -8.15
C LEU A 214 -7.68 -5.58 -9.23
N TYR A 215 -6.72 -6.06 -10.04
CA TYR A 215 -6.14 -5.33 -11.16
C TYR A 215 -7.21 -4.96 -12.20
N GLU A 216 -8.09 -5.89 -12.56
CA GLU A 216 -9.15 -5.63 -13.53
C GLU A 216 -10.15 -4.59 -12.99
N ASP A 217 -10.55 -4.71 -11.72
CA ASP A 217 -11.40 -3.73 -11.04
C ASP A 217 -10.75 -2.34 -10.99
N LEU A 218 -9.48 -2.27 -10.59
CA LEU A 218 -8.72 -1.03 -10.50
C LEU A 218 -8.55 -0.38 -11.88
N LEU A 219 -8.25 -1.17 -12.92
CA LEU A 219 -8.11 -0.69 -14.28
C LEU A 219 -9.38 0.04 -14.73
N MET A 220 -10.55 -0.54 -14.46
CA MET A 220 -11.84 0.06 -14.82
C MET A 220 -12.10 1.35 -14.03
N GLU A 221 -11.90 1.33 -12.71
CA GLU A 221 -12.10 2.52 -11.86
C GLU A 221 -11.13 3.66 -12.24
N PHE A 222 -9.84 3.37 -12.43
CA PHE A 222 -8.84 4.35 -12.83
C PHE A 222 -9.12 4.95 -14.20
N ASN A 223 -9.56 4.14 -15.17
CA ASN A 223 -9.99 4.63 -16.47
C ASN A 223 -11.18 5.61 -16.33
N VAL A 224 -12.17 5.28 -15.50
CA VAL A 224 -13.31 6.18 -15.22
C VAL A 224 -12.86 7.48 -14.56
N LYS A 225 -11.84 7.47 -13.69
CA LYS A 225 -11.27 8.68 -13.08
C LYS A 225 -10.29 9.44 -14.00
N GLY A 226 -10.07 8.95 -15.23
CA GLY A 226 -9.26 9.61 -16.25
C GLY A 226 -7.75 9.41 -16.10
N ALA A 227 -7.31 8.36 -15.42
CA ALA A 227 -5.90 7.97 -15.40
C ALA A 227 -5.45 7.50 -16.79
N ASP A 228 -4.15 7.59 -17.08
CA ASP A 228 -3.59 7.04 -18.32
C ASP A 228 -3.54 5.50 -18.28
N THR A 229 -4.60 4.88 -18.76
CA THR A 229 -4.79 3.42 -18.77
C THR A 229 -4.76 2.81 -20.17
N ARG A 230 -4.51 3.61 -21.22
CA ARG A 230 -4.71 3.20 -22.62
C ARG A 230 -4.02 1.88 -22.96
N LYS A 231 -2.75 1.74 -22.56
CA LYS A 231 -1.95 0.54 -22.80
C LYS A 231 -2.59 -0.70 -22.18
N PHE A 232 -2.96 -0.62 -20.90
CA PHE A 232 -3.56 -1.71 -20.15
C PHE A 232 -4.93 -2.13 -20.73
N MET A 233 -5.72 -1.16 -21.19
CA MET A 233 -7.00 -1.41 -21.86
C MET A 233 -6.81 -2.15 -23.20
N ILE A 234 -5.83 -1.75 -24.02
CA ILE A 234 -5.51 -2.44 -25.28
C ILE A 234 -5.07 -3.88 -25.01
N GLU A 235 -4.21 -4.09 -24.01
CA GLU A 235 -3.77 -5.44 -23.63
C GLU A 235 -4.92 -6.33 -23.16
N LYS A 236 -5.87 -5.78 -22.39
CA LYS A 236 -7.09 -6.48 -21.97
C LYS A 236 -7.92 -6.92 -23.17
N LEU A 237 -8.21 -6.00 -24.10
CA LEU A 237 -8.98 -6.30 -25.32
C LEU A 237 -8.33 -7.39 -26.19
N LYS A 238 -6.99 -7.40 -26.30
CA LYS A 238 -6.27 -8.44 -27.04
C LYS A 238 -6.40 -9.83 -26.40
N LYS A 239 -6.48 -9.91 -25.06
CA LYS A 239 -6.65 -11.19 -24.35
C LYS A 239 -8.08 -11.73 -24.42
N ASP A 240 -9.06 -10.84 -24.55
CA ASP A 240 -10.48 -11.20 -24.61
C ASP A 240 -10.94 -11.58 -26.04
N GLN A 241 -10.09 -11.41 -27.06
CA GLN A 241 -10.37 -11.91 -28.41
C GLN A 241 -10.31 -13.45 -28.45
N PRO A 242 -11.32 -14.14 -29.01
CA PRO A 242 -11.25 -15.59 -29.18
C PRO A 242 -10.05 -15.94 -30.06
N ALA A 243 -9.26 -16.93 -29.64
CA ALA A 243 -8.20 -17.50 -30.48
C ALA A 243 -8.84 -17.91 -31.81
N GLY A 244 -8.42 -17.28 -32.90
CA GLY A 244 -9.04 -17.46 -34.21
C GLY A 244 -9.18 -18.94 -34.56
N THR A 245 -10.40 -19.33 -34.93
CA THR A 245 -10.75 -20.62 -35.56
C THR A 245 -9.96 -20.86 -36.82
#